data_AF-A0A1G6JGN1-F1
#
_entry.id   AF-A0A1G6JGN1-F1
#
_cell.length_a   1.000
_cell.length_b   1.000
_cell.length_c   1.000
_cell.angle_alpha   90.00
_cell.angle_beta   90.00
_cell.angle_gamma   90.00
#
_symmetry.space_group_name_H-M   'P 1'
#
loop_
_entity.id
_entity.type
_entity.pdbx_description
1 polymer ?
#
loop_
_entity_poly.entity_id
_entity_poly.type
_entity_poly.pdbx_seq_one_letter_code
_entity_poly.pdbx_strand_id
1 'polypeptide(L)' 'MEGRSFYLFEFKLNQSADAVLAQFVEKQYALPYAADTRKLFKIGVNYDSAARNLTEWKVSEKG' A
#
# COMPACT_ATOMS: atom_id res chain seq x y z
N MET A 1 24.85 4.33 0.64
CA MET A 1 24.13 3.86 -0.56
C MET A 1 22.68 3.67 -0.16
N GLU A 2 21.75 4.42 -0.74
CA GLU A 2 20.33 4.15 -0.53
C GLU A 2 20.02 2.76 -1.08
N GLY A 3 19.75 1.80 -0.19
CA GLY A 3 19.40 0.45 -0.57
C GLY A 3 18.07 0.41 -1.33
N ARG A 4 17.90 -0.58 -2.20
CA ARG A 4 16.62 -0.83 -2.89
C ARG A 4 15.51 -0.99 -1.85
N SER A 5 14.33 -0.45 -2.11
CA SER A 5 13.15 -0.59 -1.23
C SER A 5 12.08 -1.46 -1.90
N PHE A 6 11.18 -1.98 -1.09
CA PHE A 6 10.01 -2.71 -1.56
C PHE A 6 8.77 -1.83 -1.50
N TYR A 7 7.91 -1.97 -2.51
CA TYR A 7 6.66 -1.24 -2.60
C TYR A 7 5.55 -2.25 -2.88
N LEU A 8 4.59 -2.36 -1.97
CA LEU A 8 3.36 -3.07 -2.23
C LEU A 8 2.21 -2.08 -2.42
N PHE A 9 1.48 -2.26 -3.51
CA PHE A 9 0.32 -1.47 -3.85
C PHE A 9 -0.94 -2.32 -3.74
N GLU A 10 -2.01 -1.75 -3.18
CA GLU A 10 -3.36 -2.27 -3.33
C GLU A 10 -4.27 -1.18 -3.85
N PHE A 11 -4.97 -1.49 -4.94
CA PHE A 11 -5.92 -0.60 -5.59
C PHE A 11 -7.34 -1.04 -5.25
N LYS A 12 -8.20 -0.08 -4.91
CA LYS A 12 -9.63 -0.30 -4.79
C LYS A 12 -10.39 0.68 -5.68
N LEU A 13 -11.58 0.24 -6.10
CA LEU A 13 -12.50 1.02 -6.91
C LEU A 13 -13.49 1.76 -6.00
N ASN A 14 -13.50 3.09 -6.03
CA ASN A 14 -14.43 3.94 -5.28
C ASN A 14 -14.46 3.63 -3.75
N GLN A 15 -13.31 3.37 -3.13
CA GLN A 15 -13.18 3.14 -1.68
C GLN A 15 -12.07 4.04 -1.10
N SER A 16 -12.20 4.49 0.15
CA SER A 16 -11.17 5.33 0.76
C SER A 16 -9.86 4.59 0.96
N ALA A 17 -8.74 5.30 0.81
CA ALA A 17 -7.41 4.72 1.01
C ALA A 17 -7.19 4.18 2.44
N ASP A 18 -7.91 4.71 3.44
CA ASP A 18 -7.92 4.19 4.81
C ASP A 18 -8.54 2.78 4.93
N ALA A 19 -9.68 2.56 4.26
CA ALA A 19 -10.32 1.24 4.26
C ALA A 19 -9.41 0.18 3.60
N VAL A 20 -8.54 0.60 2.68
CA VAL A 20 -7.55 -0.28 2.04
C VAL A 20 -6.44 -0.69 3.00
N LEU A 21 -5.90 0.24 3.80
CA LEU A 21 -4.82 -0.07 4.74
C LEU A 21 -5.24 -1.08 5.82
N ALA A 22 -6.51 -1.03 6.26
CA ALA A 22 -7.06 -2.00 7.21
C ALA A 22 -7.07 -3.45 6.65
N GLN A 23 -7.43 -3.64 5.37
CA GLN A 23 -7.38 -4.96 4.72
C GLN A 23 -5.96 -5.43 4.41
N PHE A 24 -5.02 -4.51 4.20
CA PHE A 24 -3.62 -4.85 3.92
C PHE A 24 -2.96 -5.60 5.09
N VAL A 25 -3.35 -5.29 6.33
CA VAL A 25 -2.91 -5.99 7.55
C VAL A 25 -3.47 -7.42 7.59
N GLU A 26 -4.72 -7.59 7.18
CA GLU A 26 -5.47 -8.84 7.26
C GLU A 26 -4.92 -9.93 6.31
N LYS A 27 -4.48 -9.54 5.10
CA LYS A 27 -3.98 -10.49 4.10
C LYS A 27 -2.50 -10.87 4.23
N GLN A 28 -1.79 -10.25 5.18
CA GLN A 28 -0.42 -10.60 5.52
C GLN A 28 0.61 -10.62 4.36
N TYR A 29 0.37 -9.88 3.27
CA TYR A 29 1.31 -9.81 2.13
C TYR A 29 2.70 -9.28 2.47
N ALA A 30 2.83 -8.61 3.63
CA ALA A 30 4.09 -8.15 4.16
C ALA A 30 4.93 -9.25 4.84
N LEU A 31 4.36 -10.41 5.16
CA LEU A 31 5.05 -11.49 5.89
C LEU A 31 6.32 -11.99 5.20
N PRO A 32 6.36 -12.25 3.88
CA PRO A 32 7.57 -12.74 3.21
C PRO A 32 8.76 -11.77 3.31
N TYR A 33 8.49 -10.49 3.58
CA TYR A 33 9.50 -9.43 3.67
C TYR A 33 9.89 -9.10 5.12
N ALA A 34 9.30 -9.78 6.11
CA ALA A 34 9.46 -9.42 7.52
C ALA A 34 10.89 -9.59 8.05
N ALA A 35 11.69 -10.46 7.43
CA ALA A 35 13.09 -10.70 7.79
C ALA A 35 14.08 -9.83 7.00
N ASP A 36 13.61 -9.07 6.01
CA ASP A 36 14.46 -8.20 5.20
C ASP A 36 14.62 -6.84 5.89
N THR A 37 15.83 -6.29 5.87
CA THR A 37 16.17 -5.02 6.52
C THR A 37 15.91 -3.80 5.62
N ARG A 38 15.52 -4.02 4.36
CA ARG A 38 15.12 -2.94 3.44
C ARG A 38 13.74 -2.41 3.80
N LYS A 39 13.54 -1.12 3.51
CA LYS A 39 12.24 -0.46 3.74
C LYS A 39 11.14 -1.15 2.93
N LEU A 40 10.00 -1.34 3.59
CA LEU A 40 8.76 -1.86 3.00
C LEU A 40 7.68 -0.77 3.05
N PHE A 41 7.31 -0.24 1.89
CA PHE A 41 6.22 0.70 1.75
C PHE A 41 4.94 -0.04 1.36
N LYS A 42 3.86 0.20 2.09
CA LYS A 42 2.51 -0.28 1.78
C LYS A 42 1.68 0.91 1.32
N ILE A 43 1.07 0.80 0.15
CA ILE A 43 0.41 1.92 -0.51
C ILE A 43 -1.02 1.50 -0.86
N GLY A 44 -1.99 2.10 -0.18
CA GLY A 44 -3.41 1.95 -0.51
C GLY A 44 -3.83 3.07 -1.47
N VAL A 45 -4.47 2.71 -2.57
CA VAL A 45 -4.86 3.66 -3.63
C VAL A 45 -6.34 3.51 -3.96
N ASN A 46 -7.05 4.64 -4.02
CA ASN A 46 -8.40 4.71 -4.56
C ASN A 46 -8.36 5.09 -6.05
N TYR A 47 -9.01 4.28 -6.89
CA TYR A 47 -9.38 4.64 -8.24
C TYR A 47 -10.84 5.07 -8.27
N ASP A 48 -11.10 6.32 -8.65
CA ASP A 48 -12.44 6.86 -8.83
C ASP A 48 -12.90 6.60 -10.26
N SER A 49 -13.96 5.82 -10.40
CA SER A 49 -14.54 5.46 -11.70
C SER A 49 -15.20 6.62 -12.43
N ALA A 50 -15.74 7.60 -11.70
CA ALA A 50 -16.42 8.76 -12.28
C ALA A 50 -15.39 9.77 -12.81
N ALA A 51 -14.35 10.04 -12.02
CA ALA A 51 -13.22 10.89 -12.43
C ALA A 51 -12.26 10.17 -13.39
N ARG A 52 -12.33 8.83 -13.46
CA ARG A 52 -11.43 7.94 -14.22
C ARG A 52 -9.96 8.18 -13.87
N ASN A 53 -9.69 8.39 -12.58
CA ASN A 53 -8.38 8.76 -12.08
C ASN A 53 -8.17 8.30 -10.63
N LEU A 54 -6.91 8.35 -10.17
CA LEU A 54 -6.56 8.15 -8.77
C LEU A 54 -6.89 9.42 -7.98
N THR A 55 -7.73 9.30 -6.96
CA THR A 55 -8.19 10.47 -6.18
C THR A 55 -7.67 10.48 -4.76
N GLU A 56 -7.19 9.35 -4.25
CA GLU A 56 -6.64 9.24 -2.89
C GLU A 56 -5.54 8.17 -2.85
N TRP A 57 -4.48 8.42 -2.08
CA TRP A 57 -3.49 7.42 -1.72
C TRP A 57 -2.98 7.63 -0.30
N LYS A 58 -2.63 6.53 0.38
CA LYS A 58 -1.98 6.55 1.68
C LYS A 58 -0.81 5.60 1.72
N VAL A 59 0.24 6.02 2.42
CA VAL A 59 1.48 5.27 2.57
C VAL A 59 1.67 4.92 4.03
N SER A 60 1.96 3.64 4.28
CA SER A 60 2.45 3.15 5.56
C SER A 60 3.81 2.53 5.34
N GLU A 61 4.81 2.98 6.10
CA GLU A 61 6.12 2.34 6.13
C GLU A 61 6.28 1.52 7.42
N LYS A 62 7.01 0.41 7.32
CA LYS A 62 7.56 -0.27 8.51
C LYS A 62 9.06 0.08 8.57
N GLY A 63 9.43 0.80 9.63
CA GLY A 63 10.83 1.03 10.03
C GLY A 63 11.34 -0.08 10.94
#